data_AF-A0A0B3AJF3-F1
#
_entry.id   AF-A0A0B3AJF3-F1
#
_cell.length_a   1.000
_cell.length_b   1.000
_cell.length_c   1.000
_cell.angle_alpha   90.00
_cell.angle_beta   90.00
_cell.angle_gamma   90.00
#
_symmetry.space_group_name_H-M   'P 1'
#
loop_
_entity.id
_entity.type
_entity.pdbx_description
1 polymer ?
#
loop_
_entity_poly.entity_id
_entity_poly.type
_entity_poly.pdbx_seq_one_letter_code
_entity_poly.pdbx_strand_id
1 'polypeptide(L)' 'MKAIKAEVGMGLTLGSEAIACDNSGAKIVRVVAIRRRGKTVKGRNPFCGVSDLIKISGM' A
#
# COMPACT_ATOMS: atom_id res chain seq x y z
N MET A 1 -11.72 -2.35 8.07
CA MET A 1 -10.55 -3.21 8.35
C MET A 1 -10.67 -3.65 9.79
N LYS A 2 -10.39 -4.93 10.07
CA LYS A 2 -10.32 -5.43 11.46
C LYS A 2 -9.04 -4.90 12.10
N ALA A 3 -9.02 -4.78 13.42
CA ALA A 3 -7.83 -4.38 14.15
C ALA A 3 -6.73 -5.44 13.96
N ILE A 4 -5.51 -4.97 13.71
CA ILE A 4 -4.31 -5.78 13.80
C ILE A 4 -3.73 -5.60 15.22
N LYS A 5 -3.17 -6.66 15.81
CA LYS A 5 -2.60 -6.63 17.18
C LYS A 5 -1.19 -6.02 17.20
N ALA A 6 -0.98 -4.94 16.46
CA ALA A 6 0.32 -4.27 16.31
C ALA A 6 0.14 -2.80 15.90
N GLU A 7 1.13 -1.97 16.24
CA GLU A 7 1.30 -0.64 15.66
C GLU A 7 2.20 -0.76 14.43
N VAL A 8 1.76 -0.19 13.30
CA VAL A 8 2.44 -0.35 12.01
C VAL A 8 3.06 0.96 11.57
N GLY A 9 4.37 0.92 11.32
CA GLY A 9 5.10 1.99 10.63
C GLY A 9 4.68 2.09 9.16
N MET A 10 4.53 3.32 8.68
CA MET A 10 3.98 3.62 7.36
C MET A 10 5.10 3.89 6.34
N GLY A 11 5.72 2.82 5.85
CA GLY A 11 6.93 2.88 5.03
C GLY A 11 6.72 2.94 3.51
N LEU A 12 5.50 2.71 3.00
CA LEU A 12 5.20 2.68 1.57
C LEU A 12 4.33 3.86 1.17
N THR A 13 4.50 4.34 -0.06
CA THR A 13 3.74 5.47 -0.61
C THR A 13 3.26 5.20 -2.03
N LEU A 14 2.50 6.13 -2.62
CA LEU A 14 2.18 6.04 -4.05
C LEU A 14 3.48 6.01 -4.86
N GLY A 15 3.57 5.03 -5.75
CA GLY A 15 4.71 4.78 -6.60
C GLY A 15 5.78 3.85 -6.02
N SER A 16 5.66 3.44 -4.74
CA SER A 16 6.53 2.40 -4.20
C SER A 16 6.35 1.08 -4.96
N GLU A 17 7.45 0.36 -5.13
CA GLU A 17 7.49 -0.98 -5.73
C GLU A 17 7.55 -2.04 -4.63
N ALA A 18 6.93 -3.19 -4.89
CA ALA A 18 6.95 -4.34 -4.01
C ALA A 18 6.99 -5.64 -4.81
N ILE A 19 7.52 -6.69 -4.19
CA ILE A 19 7.48 -8.04 -4.74
C ILE A 19 6.06 -8.59 -4.57
N ALA A 20 5.48 -9.12 -5.64
CA ALA A 20 4.25 -9.87 -5.57
C ALA A 20 4.54 -11.28 -5.03
N CYS A 21 3.97 -11.59 -3.87
CA CYS A 21 4.17 -12.85 -3.16
C CYS A 21 2.96 -13.79 -3.32
N ASP A 22 2.57 -14.05 -4.57
CA ASP A 22 1.49 -14.97 -4.91
C ASP A 22 1.81 -15.74 -6.21
N ASN A 23 0.86 -16.53 -6.69
CA ASN A 23 0.95 -17.32 -7.92
C ASN A 23 0.21 -16.69 -9.11
N SER A 24 -0.02 -15.37 -9.09
CA SER A 24 -0.73 -14.66 -10.17
C SER A 24 0.11 -14.42 -11.43
N GLY A 25 1.44 -14.60 -11.35
CA GLY A 25 2.39 -14.35 -12.43
C GLY A 25 3.08 -12.98 -12.34
N ALA A 26 2.51 -12.02 -11.61
CA ALA A 26 3.20 -10.76 -11.31
C ALA A 26 4.47 -11.02 -10.48
N LYS A 27 5.53 -10.24 -10.72
CA LYS A 27 6.80 -10.32 -9.97
C LYS A 27 7.05 -9.06 -9.17
N ILE A 28 6.95 -7.91 -9.82
CA ILE A 28 7.08 -6.59 -9.20
C ILE A 28 5.81 -5.81 -9.50
N VAL A 29 5.29 -5.12 -8.48
CA VAL A 29 4.05 -4.34 -8.58
C VAL A 29 4.27 -2.96 -7.99
N ARG A 30 3.53 -1.97 -8.52
CA ARG A 30 3.62 -0.57 -8.09
C ARG A 30 2.33 -0.13 -7.41
N VAL A 31 2.44 0.57 -6.27
CA VAL A 31 1.29 1.13 -5.55
C VAL A 31 0.72 2.33 -6.31
N VAL A 32 -0.56 2.28 -6.69
CA VAL A 32 -1.23 3.35 -7.45
C VAL A 32 -2.41 3.99 -6.70
N ALA A 33 -3.00 3.30 -5.73
CA ALA A 33 -3.95 3.91 -4.81
C ALA A 33 -3.96 3.19 -3.45
N ILE A 34 -4.31 3.91 -2.39
CA ILE A 34 -4.37 3.37 -1.03
C ILE A 34 -5.80 3.54 -0.52
N ARG A 35 -6.45 2.43 -0.15
CA ARG A 35 -7.82 2.45 0.37
C ARG A 35 -7.80 2.70 1.88
N ARG A 36 -7.60 3.96 2.26
CA ARG A 36 -7.68 4.41 3.65
C ARG A 36 -9.03 5.09 3.94
N ARG A 37 -9.45 5.11 5.20
CA ARG A 37 -10.65 5.85 5.66
C ARG A 37 -10.42 7.36 5.81
N GLY A 38 -9.18 7.84 5.72
CA GLY A 38 -8.81 9.25 5.95
C GLY A 38 -8.34 9.95 4.68
N LYS A 39 -8.66 11.25 4.57
CA LYS A 39 -8.07 12.15 3.57
C LYS A 39 -6.62 12.46 3.96
N THR A 40 -5.73 12.59 2.98
CA THR A 40 -4.41 13.16 3.22
C THR A 40 -4.51 14.69 3.35
N VAL A 41 -3.40 15.34 3.69
CA VAL A 41 -3.27 16.80 3.70
C VAL A 41 -2.46 17.25 2.49
N LYS A 42 -2.59 18.53 2.11
CA LYS A 42 -1.82 19.13 1.00
C LYS A 42 -0.32 18.92 1.24
N GLY A 43 0.39 18.51 0.18
CA GLY A 43 1.84 18.28 0.21
C GLY A 43 2.27 16.93 0.80
N ARG A 44 1.34 16.08 1.27
CA ARG A 44 1.64 14.75 1.79
C ARG A 44 1.42 13.68 0.73
N ASN A 45 2.45 12.89 0.44
CA ASN A 45 2.29 11.66 -0.33
C ASN A 45 1.47 10.65 0.52
N PRO A 46 0.34 10.13 0.01
CA PRO A 46 -0.39 9.08 0.70
C PRO A 46 0.51 7.89 1.01
N PHE A 47 0.37 7.37 2.23
CA PHE A 47 1.20 6.30 2.75
C PHE A 47 0.36 5.11 3.24
N CYS A 48 0.96 3.93 3.20
CA CYS A 48 0.38 2.68 3.67
C CYS A 48 1.43 1.82 4.40
N GLY A 49 0.93 0.85 5.14
CA GLY A 49 1.73 -0.15 5.83
C GLY A 49 1.15 -1.55 5.71
N VAL A 50 1.67 -2.45 6.53
CA VAL A 50 1.18 -3.83 6.63
C VAL A 50 -0.33 -3.83 6.93
N SER A 51 -1.06 -4.72 6.24
CA SER A 51 -2.51 -4.90 6.34
C SER A 51 -3.40 -3.82 5.70
N ASP A 52 -2.84 -2.78 5.09
CA ASP A 52 -3.63 -1.83 4.30
C ASP A 52 -4.07 -2.45 2.97
N LEU A 53 -5.30 -2.15 2.55
CA LEU A 53 -5.77 -2.51 1.21
C LEU A 53 -5.33 -1.45 0.21
N ILE A 54 -4.64 -1.88 -0.85
CA ILE A 54 -4.09 -1.01 -1.89
C ILE A 54 -4.54 -1.46 -3.28
N LYS A 55 -4.47 -0.54 -4.24
CA LYS A 55 -4.55 -0.83 -5.67
C LYS A 55 -3.15 -0.79 -6.24
N ILE A 56 -2.84 -1.77 -7.08
CA ILE A 56 -1.54 -1.93 -7.73
C ILE A 56 -1.69 -1.93 -9.26
N SER A 57 -0.58 -1.71 -9.95
CA SER A 57 -0.40 -2.06 -11.36
C SER A 57 0.81 -2.98 -11.51
N GLY A 58 0.79 -3.84 -12.54
CA GLY A 58 2.00 -4.54 -12.97
C GLY A 58 3.05 -3.55 -13.48
N MET A 59 4.31 -3.94 -13.37
CA MET A 59 5.43 -3.30 -14.07
C MET A 59 5.76 -4.07 -15.34
#